data_AF-A0A843DZU3-F1
#
_entry.id   AF-A0A843DZU3-F1
#
_cell.length_a   1.000
_cell.length_b   1.000
_cell.length_c   1.000
_cell.angle_alpha   90.00
_cell.angle_beta   90.00
_cell.angle_gamma   90.00
#
_symmetry.space_group_name_H-M   'P 1'
#
loop_
_entity.id
_entity.type
_entity.pdbx_description
1 polymer ?
#
loop_
_entity_poly.entity_id
_entity_poly.type
_entity_poly.pdbx_seq_one_letter_code
_entity_poly.pdbx_strand_id
1 'polypeptide(L)'
;IHRSTFYNYYSCGEDVLESIETEQMGKLKDLFARTDRDNIDYTEFIPGFQRLFEENRKFLVPLVLEYRDYAYAKEYRSYLNERMMEDLKIEYDRDDPVASSVIEVMVSGLNDMFLKSLNTGTVTLEQSNALSYGMMTIGLTSVLERHFGIKVGFRRMV
;
A
#
# COMPACT_ATOMS: atom_id res chain seq x y z
N ILE A 1 -18.88 15.89 23.03
CA ILE A 1 -19.02 14.74 23.94
C ILE A 1 -18.74 15.18 25.37
N HIS A 2 -19.51 14.69 26.35
CA HIS A 2 -19.25 15.00 27.76
C HIS A 2 -18.00 14.25 28.24
N ARG A 3 -17.22 14.82 29.17
CA ARG A 3 -15.95 14.23 29.63
C ARG A 3 -16.15 12.85 30.28
N SER A 4 -17.24 12.64 31.00
CA SER A 4 -17.57 11.30 31.53
C SER A 4 -17.86 10.29 30.41
N THR A 5 -18.52 10.71 29.33
CA THR A 5 -18.74 9.84 28.17
C THR A 5 -17.44 9.45 27.51
N PHE A 6 -16.44 10.34 27.45
CA PHE A 6 -15.12 10.02 26.93
C PHE A 6 -14.44 8.91 27.73
N TYR A 7 -14.38 9.06 29.06
CA TYR A 7 -13.72 8.08 29.94
C TYR A 7 -14.46 6.75 30.10
N ASN A 8 -15.68 6.62 29.56
CA ASN A 8 -16.33 5.31 29.43
C ASN A 8 -15.67 4.44 28.34
N TYR A 9 -14.98 5.06 27.37
CA TYR A 9 -14.41 4.37 26.20
C TYR A 9 -12.89 4.52 26.10
N TYR A 10 -12.33 5.62 26.60
CA TYR A 10 -10.92 5.97 26.43
C TYR A 10 -10.32 6.51 27.72
N SER A 11 -9.15 6.00 28.10
CA SER A 11 -8.40 6.43 29.29
C SER A 11 -7.65 7.74 29.03
N CYS A 12 -7.20 7.94 27.79
CA CYS A 12 -6.49 9.16 27.39
C CYS A 12 -6.65 9.42 25.88
N GLY A 13 -5.98 10.47 25.38
CA GLY A 13 -5.99 10.80 23.96
C GLY A 13 -5.27 9.78 23.08
N GLU A 14 -4.30 9.03 23.64
CA GLU A 14 -3.56 7.99 22.92
C GLU A 14 -4.48 6.81 22.57
N ASP A 15 -5.37 6.40 23.49
CA ASP A 15 -6.37 5.35 23.22
C ASP A 15 -7.28 5.71 22.03
N VAL A 16 -7.61 6.99 21.87
CA VAL A 16 -8.40 7.48 20.73
C VAL A 16 -7.61 7.34 19.43
N LEU A 17 -6.33 7.70 19.48
CA LEU A 17 -5.43 7.60 18.34
C LEU A 17 -5.24 6.15 17.91
N GLU A 18 -4.98 5.24 18.86
CA GLU A 18 -4.87 3.79 18.62
C GLU A 18 -6.16 3.22 18.03
N SER A 19 -7.32 3.66 18.51
CA SER A 19 -8.60 3.25 17.93
C SER A 19 -8.78 3.74 16.49
N ILE A 20 -8.35 4.96 16.16
CA ILE A 20 -8.40 5.50 14.79
C ILE A 20 -7.45 4.71 13.88
N GLU A 21 -6.23 4.44 14.34
CA GLU A 21 -5.22 3.64 13.63
C GLU A 21 -5.73 2.23 13.34
N THR A 22 -6.27 1.56 14.36
CA THR A 22 -6.87 0.23 14.23
C THR A 22 -8.00 0.22 13.22
N GLU A 23 -8.88 1.23 13.26
CA GLU A 23 -9.98 1.37 12.31
C GLU A 23 -9.46 1.56 10.87
N GLN A 24 -8.48 2.43 10.67
CA GLN A 24 -7.93 2.73 9.34
C GLN A 24 -7.18 1.53 8.75
N MET A 25 -6.41 0.82 9.57
CA MET A 25 -5.74 -0.42 9.16
C MET A 25 -6.77 -1.52 8.85
N GLY A 26 -7.82 -1.63 9.65
CA GLY A 26 -8.93 -2.56 9.41
C GLY A 26 -9.58 -2.34 8.04
N LYS A 27 -9.87 -1.07 7.69
CA LYS A 27 -10.42 -0.71 6.37
C LYS A 27 -9.50 -1.11 5.22
N LEU A 28 -8.19 -0.94 5.37
CA LEU A 28 -7.22 -1.37 4.36
C LEU A 28 -7.21 -2.90 4.22
N LYS A 29 -7.17 -3.61 5.35
CA LYS A 29 -7.20 -5.08 5.38
C LYS A 29 -8.47 -5.63 4.72
N ASP A 30 -9.62 -5.03 5.02
CA ASP A 30 -10.91 -5.38 4.44
C ASP A 30 -10.96 -5.17 2.92
N LEU A 31 -10.34 -4.09 2.42
CA LEU A 31 -10.22 -3.84 0.98
C LEU A 31 -9.50 -5.01 0.29
N PHE A 32 -8.33 -5.39 0.81
CA PHE A 32 -7.55 -6.52 0.29
C PHE A 32 -8.19 -7.90 0.50
N ALA A 33 -9.13 -8.02 1.43
CA ALA A 33 -9.87 -9.26 1.65
C ALA A 33 -11.01 -9.45 0.62
N ARG A 34 -11.50 -8.35 0.04
CA ARG A 34 -12.59 -8.36 -0.95
C ARG A 34 -12.08 -8.50 -2.39
N THR A 35 -10.85 -8.07 -2.66
CA THR A 35 -10.23 -8.23 -3.98
C THR A 35 -10.02 -9.70 -4.31
N ASP A 36 -10.55 -10.16 -5.45
CA ASP A 36 -10.31 -11.51 -5.97
C ASP A 36 -8.83 -11.65 -6.35
N ARG A 37 -8.10 -12.39 -5.51
CA ARG A 37 -6.65 -12.60 -5.63
C ARG A 37 -6.27 -13.60 -6.70
N ASP A 38 -7.17 -14.52 -7.03
CA ASP A 38 -6.88 -15.57 -8.01
C ASP A 38 -6.91 -15.02 -9.44
N ASN A 39 -7.64 -13.92 -9.66
CA ASN A 39 -7.72 -13.23 -10.93
C ASN A 39 -6.90 -11.93 -11.03
N ILE A 40 -6.29 -11.43 -9.94
CA ILE A 40 -5.48 -10.18 -9.91
C ILE A 40 -6.20 -9.07 -10.68
N ASP A 41 -7.48 -8.89 -10.39
CA ASP A 41 -8.29 -7.85 -11.00
C ASP A 41 -8.27 -6.60 -10.11
N TYR A 42 -7.37 -5.66 -10.45
CA TYR A 42 -7.26 -4.39 -9.74
C TYR A 42 -8.41 -3.43 -10.04
N THR A 43 -9.36 -3.79 -10.90
CA THR A 43 -10.54 -2.94 -11.18
C THR A 43 -11.40 -2.70 -9.94
N GLU A 44 -11.36 -3.58 -8.93
CA GLU A 44 -12.02 -3.32 -7.65
C GLU A 44 -11.10 -2.65 -6.62
N PHE A 45 -9.82 -3.00 -6.63
CA PHE A 45 -8.84 -2.46 -5.68
C PHE A 45 -8.57 -0.97 -5.91
N ILE A 46 -8.29 -0.55 -7.15
CA ILE A 46 -7.94 0.85 -7.48
C ILE A 46 -9.07 1.80 -7.05
N PRO A 47 -10.34 1.61 -7.46
CA PRO A 47 -11.44 2.47 -7.00
C PRO A 47 -11.72 2.33 -5.50
N GLY A 48 -11.55 1.13 -4.93
CA GLY A 48 -11.73 0.90 -3.50
C GLY A 48 -10.68 1.62 -2.65
N PHE A 49 -9.44 1.64 -3.11
CA PHE A 49 -8.32 2.30 -2.44
C PHE A 49 -8.46 3.82 -2.52
N GLN A 50 -8.87 4.33 -3.68
CA GLN A 50 -9.21 5.73 -3.83
C GLN A 50 -10.34 6.14 -2.89
N ARG A 51 -11.45 5.39 -2.87
CA ARG A 51 -12.58 5.65 -1.97
C ARG A 51 -12.19 5.63 -0.50
N LEU A 52 -11.43 4.61 -0.09
CA LEU A 52 -10.90 4.50 1.27
C LEU A 52 -10.11 5.75 1.64
N PHE A 53 -9.25 6.22 0.74
CA PHE A 53 -8.42 7.39 0.99
C PHE A 53 -9.22 8.69 1.02
N GLU A 54 -10.19 8.87 0.13
CA GLU A 54 -11.06 10.05 0.08
C GLU A 54 -11.96 10.15 1.32
N GLU A 55 -12.63 9.07 1.70
CA GLU A 55 -13.53 9.02 2.86
C GLU A 55 -12.79 9.22 4.19
N ASN A 56 -11.52 8.82 4.25
CA ASN A 56 -10.72 8.84 5.48
C ASN A 56 -9.52 9.79 5.42
N ARG A 57 -9.53 10.72 4.45
CA ARG A 57 -8.40 11.61 4.14
C ARG A 57 -7.88 12.37 5.36
N LYS A 58 -8.81 12.86 6.20
CA LYS A 58 -8.49 13.61 7.43
C LYS A 58 -7.65 12.82 8.45
N PHE A 59 -7.65 11.49 8.37
CA PHE A 59 -6.86 10.61 9.22
C PHE A 59 -5.64 10.09 8.46
N LEU A 60 -5.82 9.60 7.24
CA LEU A 60 -4.76 8.93 6.50
C LEU A 60 -3.64 9.87 6.03
N VAL A 61 -3.95 11.11 5.66
CA VAL A 61 -2.92 12.08 5.26
C VAL A 61 -1.91 12.32 6.39
N PRO A 62 -2.34 12.75 7.60
CA PRO A 62 -1.39 12.95 8.68
C PRO A 62 -0.71 11.63 9.08
N LEU A 63 -1.49 10.55 9.26
CA LEU A 63 -0.97 9.29 9.81
C LEU A 63 -0.05 8.50 8.88
N VAL A 64 -0.20 8.62 7.55
CA VAL A 64 0.52 7.78 6.57
C VAL A 64 1.47 8.58 5.69
N LEU A 65 1.16 9.85 5.41
CA LEU A 65 1.88 10.65 4.41
C LEU A 65 2.75 11.75 5.01
N GLU A 66 2.27 12.45 6.02
CA GLU A 66 2.99 13.55 6.68
C GLU A 66 3.94 13.01 7.74
N TYR A 67 3.47 12.12 8.62
CA TYR A 67 4.27 11.51 9.69
C TYR A 67 4.86 10.17 9.27
N ARG A 68 5.69 10.15 8.22
CA ARG A 68 6.22 8.90 7.62
C ARG A 68 7.04 8.02 8.58
N ASP A 69 7.69 8.63 9.56
CA ASP A 69 8.55 7.90 10.52
C ASP A 69 7.77 7.30 11.70
N TYR A 70 6.47 7.63 11.79
CA TYR A 70 5.58 7.14 12.82
C TYR A 70 5.33 5.63 12.67
N ALA A 71 5.17 4.93 13.80
CA ALA A 71 5.05 3.48 13.82
C ALA A 71 3.89 2.98 12.95
N TYR A 72 2.75 3.63 13.02
CA TYR A 72 1.59 3.31 12.18
C TYR A 72 1.86 3.51 10.68
N ALA A 73 2.56 4.59 10.29
CA ALA A 73 2.89 4.82 8.88
C ALA A 73 3.73 3.68 8.32
N LYS A 74 4.71 3.21 9.12
CA LYS A 74 5.56 2.07 8.77
C LYS A 74 4.76 0.78 8.66
N GLU A 75 3.88 0.50 9.61
CA GLU A 75 3.01 -0.69 9.56
C GLU A 75 2.10 -0.67 8.33
N TYR A 76 1.45 0.46 8.05
CA TYR A 76 0.56 0.64 6.90
C TYR A 76 1.30 0.41 5.57
N ARG A 77 2.51 0.94 5.44
CA ARG A 77 3.36 0.78 4.25
C ARG A 77 3.91 -0.65 4.13
N SER A 78 4.31 -1.26 5.24
CA SER A 78 4.75 -2.67 5.27
C SER A 78 3.62 -3.57 4.77
N TYR A 79 2.41 -3.35 5.27
CA TYR A 79 1.24 -4.13 4.85
C TYR A 79 0.95 -3.96 3.34
N LEU A 80 1.00 -2.73 2.81
CA LEU A 80 0.88 -2.48 1.37
C LEU A 80 1.97 -3.19 0.56
N ASN A 81 3.22 -3.15 1.04
CA ASN A 81 4.35 -3.79 0.37
C ASN A 81 4.20 -5.30 0.33
N GLU A 82 3.87 -5.92 1.47
CA GLU A 82 3.62 -7.36 1.57
C GLU A 82 2.55 -7.82 0.60
N ARG A 83 1.43 -7.11 0.54
CA ARG A 83 0.34 -7.44 -0.39
C ARG A 83 0.73 -7.28 -1.85
N MET A 84 1.42 -6.19 -2.18
CA MET A 84 1.86 -5.97 -3.56
C MET A 84 2.92 -6.99 -4.01
N MET A 85 3.81 -7.44 -3.11
CA MET A 85 4.74 -8.53 -3.39
C MET A 85 4.02 -9.85 -3.69
N GLU A 86 2.98 -10.18 -2.91
CA GLU A 86 2.13 -11.36 -3.14
C GLU A 86 1.47 -11.29 -4.53
N ASP A 87 0.88 -10.14 -4.88
CA ASP A 87 0.15 -9.96 -6.15
C ASP A 87 1.08 -10.00 -7.38
N LEU A 88 2.29 -9.44 -7.26
CA LEU A 88 3.29 -9.43 -8.34
C LEU A 88 3.96 -10.79 -8.56
N LYS A 89 3.65 -11.80 -7.73
CA LYS A 89 4.19 -13.17 -7.81
C LYS A 89 5.71 -13.17 -8.00
N ILE A 90 6.39 -12.39 -7.17
CA ILE A 90 7.83 -12.20 -7.27
C ILE A 90 8.53 -13.48 -6.79
N GLU A 91 9.30 -14.10 -7.68
CA GLU A 91 10.12 -15.28 -7.39
C GLU A 91 11.58 -14.88 -7.30
N TYR A 92 12.20 -15.13 -6.15
CA TYR A 92 13.60 -14.83 -5.87
C TYR A 92 14.14 -15.72 -4.76
N ASP A 93 15.47 -15.79 -4.63
CA ASP A 93 16.12 -16.43 -3.48
C ASP A 93 15.96 -15.53 -2.24
N ARG A 94 15.17 -16.00 -1.27
CA ARG A 94 14.88 -15.25 -0.03
C ARG A 94 16.10 -15.12 0.88
N ASP A 95 17.10 -15.97 0.69
CA ASP A 95 18.35 -15.90 1.44
C ASP A 95 19.34 -14.90 0.81
N ASP A 96 19.04 -14.36 -0.38
CA ASP A 96 19.82 -13.29 -1.01
C ASP A 96 19.39 -11.91 -0.46
N PRO A 97 20.25 -11.24 0.35
CA PRO A 97 19.93 -9.94 0.94
C PRO A 97 19.86 -8.82 -0.10
N VAL A 98 20.57 -8.95 -1.22
CA VAL A 98 20.54 -7.97 -2.32
C VAL A 98 19.22 -8.07 -3.05
N ALA A 99 18.80 -9.27 -3.44
CA ALA A 99 17.52 -9.48 -4.11
C ALA A 99 16.35 -9.00 -3.24
N SER A 100 16.37 -9.35 -1.95
CA SER A 100 15.40 -8.89 -0.96
C SER A 100 15.31 -7.36 -0.90
N SER A 101 16.46 -6.68 -0.79
CA SER A 101 16.53 -5.22 -0.73
C SER A 101 16.02 -4.55 -2.01
N VAL A 102 16.36 -5.11 -3.17
CA VAL A 102 15.92 -4.57 -4.47
C VAL A 102 14.40 -4.66 -4.62
N ILE A 103 13.79 -5.78 -4.21
CA ILE A 103 12.33 -5.97 -4.23
C ILE A 103 11.65 -4.99 -3.30
N GLU A 104 12.15 -4.85 -2.06
CA GLU A 104 11.60 -3.92 -1.10
C GLU A 104 11.62 -2.48 -1.62
N VAL A 105 12.73 -2.04 -2.20
CA VAL A 105 12.87 -0.70 -2.82
C VAL A 105 11.89 -0.53 -3.98
N MET A 106 11.80 -1.52 -4.87
CA MET A 106 10.88 -1.48 -6.00
C MET A 106 9.43 -1.34 -5.55
N VAL A 107 8.97 -2.24 -4.69
CA VAL A 107 7.57 -2.29 -4.25
C VAL A 107 7.21 -1.06 -3.43
N SER A 108 8.12 -0.62 -2.55
CA SER A 108 7.94 0.64 -1.82
C SER A 108 7.79 1.83 -2.77
N GLY A 109 8.58 1.87 -3.86
CA GLY A 109 8.48 2.92 -4.88
C GLY A 109 7.12 2.94 -5.59
N LEU A 110 6.57 1.77 -5.92
CA LEU A 110 5.23 1.65 -6.52
C LEU A 110 4.15 2.12 -5.54
N ASN A 111 4.20 1.68 -4.29
CA ASN A 111 3.26 2.09 -3.25
C ASN A 111 3.35 3.59 -2.95
N ASP A 112 4.56 4.16 -2.89
CA ASP A 112 4.75 5.59 -2.70
C ASP A 112 4.16 6.43 -3.84
N MET A 113 4.25 5.92 -5.07
CA MET A 113 3.61 6.56 -6.20
C MET A 113 2.09 6.59 -6.03
N PHE A 114 1.46 5.47 -5.68
CA PHE A 114 0.01 5.41 -5.44
C PHE A 114 -0.42 6.34 -4.30
N LEU A 115 0.27 6.28 -3.16
CA LEU A 115 0.00 7.14 -2.00
C LEU A 115 0.14 8.62 -2.34
N LYS A 116 1.14 8.99 -3.14
CA LYS A 116 1.35 10.38 -3.56
C LYS A 116 0.28 10.85 -4.53
N SER A 117 -0.15 10.01 -5.45
CA SER A 117 -1.26 10.28 -6.38
C SER A 117 -2.57 10.52 -5.63
N LEU A 118 -2.86 9.71 -4.61
CA LEU A 118 -4.01 9.92 -3.72
C LEU A 118 -3.94 11.23 -2.94
N ASN A 119 -2.74 11.67 -2.57
CA ASN A 119 -2.57 12.89 -1.79
C ASN A 119 -2.76 14.16 -2.62
N THR A 120 -2.06 14.23 -3.77
CA THR A 120 -1.95 15.46 -4.55
C THR A 120 -2.99 15.54 -5.66
N GLY A 121 -3.51 14.40 -6.12
CA GLY A 121 -4.42 14.32 -7.27
C GLY A 121 -3.81 14.82 -8.59
N THR A 122 -2.51 15.12 -8.63
CA THR A 122 -1.83 15.65 -9.82
C THR A 122 -1.67 14.58 -10.89
N VAL A 123 -1.40 13.35 -10.45
CA VAL A 123 -1.43 12.14 -11.25
C VAL A 123 -2.57 11.31 -10.67
N THR A 124 -3.49 10.84 -11.50
CA THR A 124 -4.61 10.02 -11.01
C THR A 124 -4.13 8.62 -10.66
N LEU A 125 -4.92 7.88 -9.87
CA LEU A 125 -4.54 6.53 -9.48
C LEU A 125 -4.46 5.60 -10.70
N GLU A 126 -5.32 5.79 -11.70
CA GLU A 126 -5.28 5.08 -12.98
C GLU A 126 -4.01 5.40 -13.77
N GLN A 127 -3.61 6.68 -13.82
CA GLN A 127 -2.37 7.08 -14.49
C GLN A 127 -1.14 6.49 -13.79
N SER A 128 -1.14 6.47 -12.45
CA SER A 128 -0.10 5.78 -11.68
C SER A 128 -0.11 4.28 -11.92
N ASN A 129 -1.28 3.65 -12.02
CA ASN A 129 -1.37 2.22 -12.32
C ASN A 129 -0.81 1.90 -13.71
N ALA A 130 -1.18 2.69 -14.72
CA ALA A 130 -0.64 2.57 -16.06
C ALA A 130 0.89 2.78 -16.09
N LEU A 131 1.40 3.73 -15.30
CA LEU A 131 2.84 3.96 -15.17
C LEU A 131 3.56 2.79 -14.48
N SER A 132 3.02 2.26 -13.38
CA SER A 132 3.53 1.06 -12.70
C SER A 132 3.60 -0.11 -13.67
N TYR A 133 2.50 -0.39 -14.37
CA TYR A 133 2.45 -1.46 -15.37
C TYR A 133 3.49 -1.25 -16.47
N GLY A 134 3.62 -0.03 -16.99
CA GLY A 134 4.62 0.32 -18.00
C GLY A 134 6.05 0.12 -17.51
N MET A 135 6.40 0.61 -16.31
CA MET A 135 7.71 0.42 -15.69
C MET A 135 8.07 -1.06 -15.58
N MET A 136 7.11 -1.85 -15.07
CA MET A 136 7.30 -3.27 -14.83
C MET A 136 7.45 -4.06 -16.14
N THR A 137 6.61 -3.80 -17.14
CA THR A 137 6.59 -4.59 -18.40
C THR A 137 7.63 -4.17 -19.42
N ILE A 138 7.98 -2.88 -19.49
CA ILE A 138 8.86 -2.36 -20.55
C ILE A 138 10.34 -2.44 -20.17
N GLY A 139 10.68 -2.27 -18.88
CA GLY A 139 12.08 -2.09 -18.48
C GLY A 139 12.49 -2.85 -17.23
N LEU A 140 11.75 -2.70 -16.13
CA LEU A 140 12.24 -3.08 -14.82
C LEU A 140 12.41 -4.60 -14.68
N THR A 141 11.47 -5.40 -15.18
CA THR A 141 11.54 -6.86 -15.10
C THR A 141 12.77 -7.43 -15.80
N SER A 142 13.14 -6.87 -16.95
CA SER A 142 14.33 -7.33 -17.68
C SER A 142 15.63 -7.07 -16.91
N VAL A 143 15.68 -5.97 -16.14
CA VAL A 143 16.82 -5.62 -15.28
C VAL A 143 16.85 -6.52 -14.04
N LEU A 144 15.70 -6.72 -13.40
CA LEU A 144 15.53 -7.60 -12.23
C LEU A 144 15.99 -9.03 -12.52
N GLU A 145 15.56 -9.59 -13.64
CA GLU A 145 15.92 -10.96 -14.01
C GLU A 145 17.41 -11.06 -14.40
N ARG A 146 17.91 -10.14 -15.24
CA ARG A 146 19.28 -10.20 -15.76
C ARG A 146 20.35 -9.93 -14.70
N HIS A 147 20.11 -8.98 -13.80
CA HIS A 147 21.14 -8.50 -12.87
C HIS A 147 20.98 -9.04 -11.46
N PHE A 148 19.79 -9.50 -11.09
CA PHE A 148 19.49 -9.93 -9.72
C PHE A 148 18.84 -11.31 -9.66
N GLY A 149 18.57 -11.97 -10.79
CA GLY A 149 17.94 -13.29 -10.83
C GLY A 149 16.48 -13.30 -10.35
N ILE A 150 15.83 -12.13 -10.30
CA ILE A 150 14.48 -11.96 -9.78
C ILE A 150 13.48 -12.06 -10.92
N LYS A 151 12.52 -12.97 -10.80
CA LYS A 151 11.44 -13.13 -11.79
C LYS A 151 10.17 -12.49 -11.26
N VAL A 152 9.51 -11.75 -12.15
CA VAL A 152 8.22 -11.11 -11.84
C VAL A 152 7.17 -11.65 -12.80
N GLY A 153 6.12 -12.23 -12.25
CA GLY A 153 5.01 -12.77 -13.04
C GLY A 153 3.91 -11.73 -13.24
N PHE A 154 3.74 -11.23 -14.47
CA PHE A 154 2.57 -10.40 -14.82
C PHE A 154 1.45 -11.23 -15.43
N ARG A 155 0.23 -11.06 -14.92
CA ARG A 155 -0.97 -11.14 -15.76
C ARG A 155 -1.49 -9.71 -15.93
N ARG A 156 -2.00 -9.41 -17.12
CA ARG A 156 -2.43 -8.07 -17.58
C ARG A 156 -3.20 -7.35 -16.46
N MET A 157 -2.68 -6.23 -15.97
CA MET A 157 -3.43 -5.31 -15.11
C MET A 157 -4.39 -4.56 -16.05
N VAL A 158 -5.68 -4.88 -16.01
CA VAL A 158 -6.71 -4.22 -16.83
C VAL A 158 -7.24 -2.99 -16.11
#